data_AF-A0A554GPF2-F1
#
_entry.id   AF-A0A554GPF2-F1
#
_cell.length_a   1.000
_cell.length_b   1.000
_cell.length_c   1.000
_cell.angle_alpha   90.00
_cell.angle_beta   90.00
_cell.angle_gamma   90.00
#
_symmetry.space_group_name_H-M   'P 1'
#
loop_
_entity.id
_entity.type
_entity.pdbx_description
1 polymer ?
#
loop_
_entity_poly.entity_id
_entity_poly.type
_entity_poly.pdbx_seq_one_letter_code
_entity_poly.pdbx_strand_id
1 'polypeptide(L)'
;MKRLTPLLLLLPALASAQERGELAFNKACAQCHQAQTPTEKPKSLLGSREPVGPYMDQVLRRQNLTQVRTWVRSPHAINPKTNCDTRLLPPDDLDALTSFLATVTVPAAPPRRMLLRQQMEQQVAAREVREKAEAEAKAKSQPKNQGKK
;
A
#
# COMPACT_ATOMS: atom_id res chain seq x y z
N MET A 1 7.18 38.51 1.79
CA MET A 1 6.14 37.50 1.48
C MET A 1 6.50 36.84 0.16
N LYS A 2 7.06 35.62 0.20
CA LYS A 2 7.59 34.93 -1.00
C LYS A 2 6.43 34.23 -1.73
N ARG A 3 6.35 34.45 -3.05
CA ARG A 3 5.31 33.96 -3.96
C ARG A 3 5.34 32.43 -4.05
N LEU A 4 4.53 31.76 -3.24
CA LEU A 4 4.29 30.30 -3.29
C LEU A 4 3.20 29.88 -4.30
N THR A 5 2.64 30.84 -5.03
CA THR A 5 1.47 30.67 -5.87
C THR A 5 1.64 29.84 -7.16
N PRO A 6 2.81 29.69 -7.82
CA PRO A 6 2.84 29.00 -9.11
C PRO A 6 2.78 27.47 -8.98
N LEU A 7 3.11 26.88 -7.83
CA LEU A 7 3.13 25.42 -7.66
C LEU A 7 1.73 24.82 -7.50
N LEU A 8 0.78 25.60 -6.98
CA LEU A 8 -0.61 25.15 -6.74
C LEU A 8 -1.41 24.90 -8.03
N LEU A 9 -1.03 25.55 -9.14
CA LEU A 9 -1.73 25.43 -10.43
C LEU A 9 -1.36 24.15 -11.20
N LEU A 10 -0.30 23.44 -10.81
CA LEU A 10 0.14 22.20 -11.46
C LEU A 10 -0.56 20.95 -10.92
N LEU A 11 -1.09 21.00 -9.69
CA LEU A 11 -1.73 19.84 -9.05
C LEU A 11 -2.91 19.24 -9.84
N PRO A 12 -3.84 20.03 -10.45
CA PRO A 12 -4.97 19.46 -11.18
C PRO A 12 -4.55 18.64 -12.41
N ALA A 13 -3.49 19.07 -13.09
CA ALA A 13 -2.96 18.37 -14.25
C ALA A 13 -2.34 17.02 -13.85
N LEU A 14 -1.62 16.97 -12.73
CA LEU A 14 -1.11 15.70 -12.19
C LEU A 14 -2.25 14.78 -11.75
N ALA A 15 -3.29 15.30 -11.10
CA ALA A 15 -4.44 14.50 -10.66
C ALA A 15 -5.16 13.84 -11.85
N SER A 16 -5.44 14.58 -12.91
CA SER A 16 -6.09 14.04 -14.12
C SER A 16 -5.23 13.01 -14.87
N ALA A 17 -3.91 13.20 -14.90
CA ALA A 17 -2.99 12.18 -15.44
C ALA A 17 -3.00 10.89 -14.60
N GLN A 18 -3.10 11.03 -13.28
CA GLN A 18 -3.19 9.91 -12.36
C GLN A 18 -4.48 9.10 -12.56
N GLU A 19 -5.61 9.78 -12.66
CA GLU A 19 -6.92 9.16 -12.91
C GLU A 19 -6.94 8.45 -14.27
N ARG A 20 -6.40 9.08 -15.33
CA ARG A 20 -6.26 8.44 -16.64
C ARG A 20 -5.39 7.19 -16.57
N GLY A 21 -4.28 7.25 -15.84
CA GLY A 21 -3.39 6.11 -15.66
C GLY A 21 -4.02 4.96 -14.88
N GLU A 22 -4.80 5.27 -13.85
CA GLU A 22 -5.57 4.28 -13.10
C GLU A 22 -6.64 3.62 -13.97
N LEU A 23 -7.36 4.38 -14.79
CA LEU A 23 -8.33 3.85 -15.74
C LEU A 23 -7.66 2.94 -16.78
N ALA A 24 -6.49 3.32 -17.29
CA ALA A 24 -5.71 2.49 -18.21
C ALA A 24 -5.27 1.17 -17.56
N PHE A 25 -4.80 1.22 -16.30
CA PHE A 25 -4.47 0.03 -15.51
C PHE A 25 -5.68 -0.88 -15.31
N ASN A 26 -6.83 -0.31 -14.95
CA ASN A 26 -8.06 -1.07 -14.70
C ASN A 26 -8.57 -1.78 -15.97
N LYS A 27 -8.40 -1.16 -17.13
CA LYS A 27 -8.80 -1.75 -18.43
C LYS A 27 -7.87 -2.86 -18.90
N ALA A 28 -6.55 -2.65 -18.82
CA ALA A 28 -5.59 -3.51 -19.48
C ALA A 28 -4.84 -4.48 -18.53
N CYS A 29 -4.78 -4.18 -17.24
CA CYS A 29 -3.89 -4.88 -16.30
C CYS A 29 -4.64 -5.56 -15.15
N ALA A 30 -5.73 -4.95 -14.66
CA ALA A 30 -6.40 -5.37 -13.42
C ALA A 30 -7.04 -6.77 -13.46
N GLN A 31 -7.23 -7.35 -14.65
CA GLN A 31 -7.69 -8.73 -14.79
C GLN A 31 -6.67 -9.75 -14.28
N CYS A 32 -5.38 -9.44 -14.40
CA CYS A 32 -4.29 -10.33 -14.02
C CYS A 32 -3.48 -9.80 -12.84
N HIS A 33 -3.31 -8.49 -12.75
CA HIS A 33 -2.46 -7.84 -11.75
C HIS A 33 -3.28 -7.03 -10.76
N GLN A 34 -2.77 -6.90 -9.55
CA GLN A 34 -3.22 -5.88 -8.61
C GLN A 34 -2.14 -4.80 -8.51
N ALA A 35 -2.59 -3.55 -8.39
CA ALA A 35 -1.73 -2.38 -8.31
C ALA A 35 -0.77 -2.45 -7.10
N GLN A 36 -1.29 -2.87 -5.94
CA GLN A 36 -0.53 -3.01 -4.70
C GLN A 36 -0.85 -4.32 -3.99
N THR A 37 0.12 -4.82 -3.24
CA THR A 37 -0.07 -5.93 -2.31
C THR A 37 -1.04 -5.51 -1.19
N PRO A 38 -2.13 -6.28 -0.93
CA PRO A 38 -3.08 -5.97 0.13
C PRO A 38 -2.41 -5.90 1.50
N THR A 39 -2.72 -4.86 2.28
CA THR A 39 -2.21 -4.68 3.65
C THR A 39 -2.92 -5.58 4.67
N GLU A 40 -4.11 -6.05 4.35
CA GLU A 40 -4.89 -7.00 5.16
C GLU A 40 -5.17 -8.27 4.35
N LYS A 41 -5.09 -9.44 5.01
CA LYS A 41 -5.57 -10.67 4.41
C LYS A 41 -7.07 -10.53 4.11
N PRO A 42 -7.52 -10.79 2.87
CA PRO A 42 -8.92 -10.64 2.52
C PRO A 42 -9.77 -11.62 3.35
N LYS A 43 -10.77 -11.09 4.06
CA LYS A 43 -11.69 -11.87 4.91
C LYS A 43 -12.79 -12.59 4.11
N SER A 44 -12.60 -12.79 2.81
CA SER A 44 -13.60 -13.46 1.98
C SER A 44 -13.73 -14.92 2.40
N LEU A 45 -14.94 -15.34 2.77
CA LEU A 45 -15.30 -16.74 3.04
C LEU A 45 -15.18 -17.63 1.80
N LEU A 46 -15.09 -17.03 0.61
CA LEU A 46 -14.90 -17.72 -0.68
C LEU A 46 -13.43 -17.78 -1.14
N GLY A 47 -12.49 -17.40 -0.26
CA GLY A 47 -11.09 -17.21 -0.63
C GLY A 47 -10.90 -15.94 -1.46
N SER A 48 -9.79 -15.25 -1.24
CA SER A 48 -9.39 -14.21 -2.18
C SER A 48 -8.68 -14.88 -3.34
N ARG A 49 -9.16 -14.66 -4.56
CA ARG A 49 -8.44 -15.10 -5.76
C ARG A 49 -7.11 -14.35 -5.80
N GLU A 50 -6.00 -15.08 -5.66
CA GLU A 50 -4.68 -14.51 -5.89
C GLU A 50 -4.60 -13.98 -7.32
N PRO A 51 -3.92 -12.84 -7.54
CA PRO A 51 -3.76 -12.30 -8.87
C PRO A 51 -2.97 -13.30 -9.74
N VAL A 52 -3.35 -13.42 -11.01
CA VAL A 52 -2.69 -14.31 -11.98
C VAL A 52 -1.24 -13.87 -12.21
N GLY A 53 -1.02 -12.55 -12.23
CA GLY A 53 0.29 -11.93 -12.29
C GLY A 53 0.73 -11.39 -10.92
N PRO A 54 2.03 -11.08 -10.74
CA PRO A 54 2.52 -10.46 -9.51
C PRO A 54 1.87 -9.10 -9.24
N TYR A 55 1.80 -8.70 -7.98
CA TYR A 55 1.40 -7.33 -7.65
C TYR A 55 2.42 -6.33 -8.21
N MET A 56 1.95 -5.22 -8.78
CA MET A 56 2.80 -4.26 -9.48
C MET A 56 3.80 -3.56 -8.56
N ASP A 57 3.45 -3.34 -7.29
CA ASP A 57 4.38 -2.83 -6.28
C ASP A 57 5.61 -3.75 -6.10
N GLN A 58 5.46 -5.07 -6.30
CA GLN A 58 6.58 -6.02 -6.23
C GLN A 58 7.42 -6.00 -7.51
N VAL A 59 6.77 -5.87 -8.67
CA VAL A 59 7.45 -5.70 -9.96
C VAL A 59 8.34 -4.46 -9.89
N LEU A 60 7.81 -3.35 -9.38
CA LEU A 60 8.52 -2.07 -9.30
C LEU A 60 9.64 -2.03 -8.24
N ARG A 61 9.72 -3.02 -7.34
CA ARG A 61 10.90 -3.23 -6.48
C ARG A 61 12.08 -3.87 -7.23
N ARG A 62 11.82 -4.54 -8.36
CA ARG A 62 12.82 -5.30 -9.12
C ARG A 62 13.12 -4.70 -10.49
N GLN A 63 12.18 -3.92 -11.03
CA GLN A 63 12.26 -3.32 -12.36
C GLN A 63 11.95 -1.83 -12.24
N ASN A 64 12.70 -1.00 -12.95
CA ASN A 64 12.41 0.43 -13.01
C ASN A 64 11.27 0.73 -13.99
N LEU A 65 10.69 1.93 -13.91
CA LEU A 65 9.56 2.35 -14.75
C LEU A 65 9.86 2.27 -16.25
N THR A 66 11.10 2.55 -16.68
CA THR A 66 11.50 2.44 -18.09
C THR A 66 11.46 1.00 -18.58
N GLN A 67 11.91 0.05 -17.76
CA GLN A 67 11.85 -1.38 -18.08
C GLN A 67 10.40 -1.86 -18.17
N VAL A 68 9.57 -1.46 -17.20
CA VAL A 68 8.13 -1.79 -17.21
C VAL A 68 7.43 -1.21 -18.42
N ARG A 69 7.69 0.07 -18.76
CA ARG A 69 7.15 0.71 -19.97
C ARG A 69 7.56 -0.03 -21.24
N THR A 70 8.84 -0.41 -21.34
CA THR A 70 9.37 -1.17 -22.48
C THR A 70 8.67 -2.51 -22.63
N TRP A 71 8.47 -3.21 -21.51
CA TRP A 71 7.69 -4.46 -21.47
C TRP A 71 6.25 -4.25 -21.93
N VAL A 72 5.54 -3.29 -21.35
CA VAL A 72 4.13 -3.03 -21.65
C VAL A 72 3.90 -2.69 -23.12
N ARG A 73 4.86 -2.01 -23.77
CA ARG A 73 4.77 -1.66 -25.19
C ARG A 73 4.71 -2.89 -26.10
N SER A 74 5.41 -3.97 -25.78
CA SER A 74 5.37 -5.20 -26.57
C SER A 74 5.84 -6.43 -25.77
N PRO A 75 4.99 -7.00 -24.90
CA PRO A 75 5.39 -8.12 -24.05
C PRO A 75 5.84 -9.35 -24.86
N HIS A 76 5.15 -9.65 -25.95
CA HIS A 76 5.45 -10.79 -26.81
C HIS A 76 6.74 -10.62 -27.65
N ALA A 77 7.19 -9.38 -27.89
CA ALA A 77 8.49 -9.15 -28.54
C ALA A 77 9.66 -9.44 -27.59
N ILE A 78 9.46 -9.22 -26.28
CA ILE A 78 10.48 -9.50 -25.25
C ILE A 78 10.43 -10.97 -24.82
N ASN A 79 9.22 -11.50 -24.62
CA ASN A 79 8.99 -12.90 -24.28
C ASN A 79 7.79 -13.43 -25.08
N PRO A 80 8.02 -14.18 -26.18
CA PRO A 80 6.95 -14.72 -27.01
C PRO A 80 5.96 -15.63 -26.26
N LYS A 81 6.38 -16.25 -25.15
CA LYS A 81 5.57 -17.19 -24.34
C LYS A 81 4.78 -16.50 -23.21
N THR A 82 4.83 -15.17 -23.11
CA THR A 82 4.08 -14.44 -22.08
C THR A 82 2.57 -14.53 -22.30
N ASN A 83 1.79 -14.54 -21.23
CA ASN A 83 0.33 -14.39 -21.27
C ASN A 83 -0.11 -12.93 -21.04
N CYS A 84 0.85 -12.00 -20.91
CA CYS A 84 0.58 -10.57 -20.72
C CYS A 84 0.19 -9.95 -22.06
N ASP A 85 -1.10 -9.70 -22.25
CA ASP A 85 -1.65 -9.03 -23.43
C ASP A 85 -2.00 -7.58 -23.12
N THR A 86 -1.27 -6.65 -23.74
CA THR A 86 -1.45 -5.20 -23.56
C THR A 86 -2.19 -4.55 -24.73
N ARG A 87 -2.82 -5.32 -25.64
CA ARG A 87 -3.57 -4.77 -26.79
C ARG A 87 -4.75 -3.89 -26.41
N LEU A 88 -5.27 -4.02 -25.19
CA LEU A 88 -6.32 -3.17 -24.64
C LEU A 88 -5.82 -1.81 -24.11
N LEU A 89 -4.50 -1.57 -24.11
CA LEU A 89 -3.91 -0.30 -23.71
C LEU A 89 -3.70 0.59 -24.95
N PRO A 90 -4.41 1.73 -25.07
CA PRO A 90 -4.14 2.71 -26.11
C PRO A 90 -2.70 3.22 -26.03
N PRO A 91 -2.02 3.47 -27.16
CA PRO A 91 -0.65 4.01 -27.16
C PRO A 91 -0.52 5.30 -26.34
N ASP A 92 -1.52 6.17 -26.41
CA ASP A 92 -1.56 7.47 -25.72
C ASP A 92 -1.72 7.33 -24.20
N ASP A 93 -2.24 6.19 -23.72
CA ASP A 93 -2.43 5.92 -22.29
C ASP A 93 -1.16 5.36 -21.63
N LEU A 94 -0.12 5.02 -22.39
CA LEU A 94 1.10 4.41 -21.85
C LEU A 94 1.84 5.36 -20.89
N ASP A 95 1.89 6.67 -21.19
CA ASP A 95 2.48 7.68 -20.31
C ASP A 95 1.68 7.87 -19.02
N ALA A 96 0.36 7.92 -19.13
CA ALA A 96 -0.53 8.02 -17.99
C ALA A 96 -0.42 6.77 -17.10
N LEU A 97 -0.42 5.57 -17.68
CA LEU A 97 -0.19 4.31 -16.97
C LEU A 97 1.16 4.32 -16.25
N THR A 98 2.23 4.74 -16.92
CA THR A 98 3.57 4.80 -16.30
C THR A 98 3.59 5.77 -15.11
N SER A 99 2.89 6.91 -15.22
CA SER A 99 2.75 7.90 -14.14
C SER A 99 1.94 7.38 -12.96
N PHE A 100 0.86 6.65 -13.23
CA PHE A 100 0.11 5.91 -12.20
C PHE A 100 1.00 4.87 -11.51
N LEU A 101 1.74 4.08 -12.29
CA LEU A 101 2.65 3.07 -11.77
C LEU A 101 3.76 3.65 -10.88
N ALA A 102 4.17 4.91 -11.11
CA ALA A 102 5.13 5.57 -10.23
C ALA A 102 4.61 5.71 -8.78
N THR A 103 3.29 5.80 -8.59
CA THR A 103 2.69 6.00 -7.25
C THR A 103 2.35 4.71 -6.50
N VAL A 104 2.25 3.56 -7.17
CA VAL A 104 1.95 2.27 -6.51
C VAL A 104 3.09 1.71 -5.68
N THR A 105 4.30 2.29 -5.79
CA THR A 105 5.40 1.97 -4.86
C THR A 105 5.20 2.60 -3.47
N VAL A 106 4.31 3.58 -3.34
CA VAL A 106 3.93 4.16 -2.06
C VAL A 106 2.82 3.28 -1.47
N PRO A 107 3.04 2.64 -0.30
CA PRO A 107 2.00 1.84 0.35
C PRO A 107 0.75 2.69 0.54
N ALA A 108 -0.42 2.17 0.13
CA ALA A 108 -1.68 2.83 0.41
C ALA A 108 -1.79 3.11 1.92
N ALA A 109 -2.28 4.31 2.26
CA ALA A 109 -2.51 4.68 3.63
C ALA A 109 -3.41 3.61 4.30
N PRO A 110 -3.12 3.19 5.54
CA PRO A 110 -3.93 2.19 6.24
C PRO A 110 -5.40 2.63 6.30
N PRO A 111 -6.36 1.73 6.07
CA PRO A 111 -7.76 2.10 6.13
C PRO A 111 -8.12 2.56 7.56
N ARG A 112 -9.03 3.53 7.69
CA ARG A 112 -9.41 4.13 8.99
C ARG A 112 -9.73 3.09 10.07
N ARG A 113 -10.39 1.99 9.70
CA ARG A 113 -10.71 0.86 10.60
C ARG A 113 -9.48 0.22 11.24
N MET A 114 -8.38 0.12 10.49
CA MET A 114 -7.12 -0.47 10.94
C MET A 114 -6.44 0.49 11.91
N LEU A 115 -6.41 1.78 11.59
CA LEU A 115 -5.89 2.82 12.47
C LEU A 115 -6.66 2.85 13.81
N LEU A 116 -7.99 2.77 13.76
CA LEU A 116 -8.84 2.68 14.94
C LEU A 116 -8.52 1.45 15.79
N ARG A 117 -8.34 0.29 15.17
CA ARG A 117 -7.97 -0.95 15.88
C ARG A 117 -6.60 -0.82 16.55
N GLN A 118 -5.60 -0.33 15.84
CA GLN A 118 -4.26 -0.11 16.40
C GLN A 118 -4.30 0.85 17.59
N GLN A 119 -5.10 1.91 17.50
CA GLN A 119 -5.27 2.86 18.60
C GLN A 119 -5.90 2.20 19.83
N MET A 120 -6.93 1.34 19.65
CA MET A 120 -7.53 0.60 20.76
C MET A 120 -6.55 -0.38 21.40
N GLU A 121 -5.79 -1.13 20.60
CA GLU A 121 -4.75 -2.05 21.08
C GLU A 121 -3.67 -1.32 21.89
N GLN A 122 -3.23 -0.15 21.41
CA GLN A 122 -2.29 0.70 22.14
C GLN A 122 -2.86 1.19 23.48
N GLN A 123 -4.14 1.55 23.54
CA GLN A 123 -4.79 1.96 24.79
C GLN A 123 -4.88 0.82 25.80
N VAL A 124 -5.21 -0.39 25.35
CA VAL A 124 -5.24 -1.59 26.21
C VAL A 124 -3.85 -1.89 26.74
N ALA A 125 -2.84 -1.93 25.86
CA ALA A 125 -1.46 -2.19 26.27
C ALA A 125 -0.94 -1.12 27.25
N ALA A 126 -1.23 0.15 27.01
CA ALA A 126 -0.86 1.23 27.92
C ALA A 126 -1.52 1.09 29.29
N ARG A 127 -2.78 0.64 29.34
CA ARG A 127 -3.48 0.36 30.60
C ARG A 127 -2.84 -0.79 31.36
N GLU A 128 -2.55 -1.90 30.70
CA GLU A 128 -1.89 -3.06 31.32
C GLU A 128 -0.51 -2.71 31.90
N VAL A 129 0.28 -1.91 31.18
CA VAL A 129 1.58 -1.43 31.66
C VAL A 129 1.42 -0.59 32.93
N ARG A 130 0.42 0.32 32.96
CA ARG A 130 0.14 1.13 34.15
C ARG A 130 -0.30 0.27 35.34
N GLU A 131 -1.20 -0.67 35.13
CA GLU A 131 -1.69 -1.56 36.19
C GLU A 131 -0.56 -2.42 36.77
N LYS A 132 0.35 -2.93 35.92
CA LYS A 132 1.55 -3.65 36.37
C LYS A 132 2.49 -2.75 37.19
N ALA A 133 2.76 -1.54 36.73
CA ALA A 133 3.61 -0.59 37.46
C ALA A 133 3.01 -0.22 38.83
N GLU A 134 1.69 -0.02 38.90
CA GLU A 134 0.96 0.23 40.15
C GLU A 134 1.00 -0.98 41.09
N ALA A 135 0.86 -2.20 40.58
CA ALA A 135 0.96 -3.42 41.36
C ALA A 135 2.37 -3.64 41.93
N GLU A 136 3.42 -3.40 41.13
CA GLU A 136 4.82 -3.47 41.58
C GLU A 136 5.13 -2.42 42.66
N ALA A 137 4.64 -1.19 42.50
CA ALA A 137 4.80 -0.14 43.50
C ALA A 137 4.12 -0.53 44.83
N LYS A 138 2.90 -1.08 44.77
CA LYS A 138 2.19 -1.57 45.95
C LYS A 138 2.95 -2.72 46.64
N ALA A 139 3.46 -3.69 45.88
CA ALA A 139 4.23 -4.82 46.42
C ALA A 139 5.53 -4.38 47.11
N LYS A 140 6.21 -3.35 46.60
CA LYS A 140 7.43 -2.77 47.22
C LYS A 140 7.12 -1.97 48.50
N SER A 141 5.92 -1.39 48.59
CA SER A 141 5.51 -0.57 49.74
C SER A 141 4.94 -1.36 50.93
N GLN A 142 4.67 -2.66 50.79
CA GLN A 142 4.16 -3.48 51.88
C GLN A 142 5.26 -3.80 52.91
N PRO A 143 5.09 -3.44 54.20
CA PRO A 143 6.08 -3.72 55.23
C PRO A 143 6.15 -5.23 55.51
N LYS A 144 7.35 -5.80 55.47
CA LYS A 144 7.61 -7.17 55.93
C LYS A 144 7.39 -7.22 57.43
N ASN A 145 6.21 -7.66 57.87
CA ASN A 145 6.01 -8.07 59.26
C ASN A 145 6.91 -9.28 59.52
N GLN A 146 8.11 -9.02 60.02
CA GLN A 146 8.97 -10.03 60.61
C GLN A 146 8.30 -10.46 61.91
N GLY A 147 7.62 -11.62 61.85
CA GLY A 147 7.14 -12.32 63.03
C GLY A 147 8.31 -12.50 64.00
N LYS A 148 8.22 -11.84 65.16
CA LYS A 148 9.23 -11.91 66.22
C LYS A 148 8.63 -12.64 67.41
N LYS A 149 9.19 -13.83 67.62
CA LYS A 149 9.30 -14.65 68.85
C LYS A 149 8.03 -15.12 69.52
#